data_AF-A0A536KTF2-F1
#
_entry.id   AF-A0A536KTF2-F1
#
_cell.length_a   1.000
_cell.length_b   1.000
_cell.length_c   1.000
_cell.angle_alpha   90.00
_cell.angle_beta   90.00
_cell.angle_gamma   90.00
#
_symmetry.space_group_name_H-M   'P 1'
#
loop_
_entity.id
_entity.type
_entity.pdbx_description
1 polymer ?
#
loop_
_entity_poly.entity_id
_entity_poly.type
_entity_poly.pdbx_seq_one_letter_code
_entity_poly.pdbx_strand_id
1 'polypeptide(L)'
;MERRRAEPHPERLLPQLRTRLRGRRRVDRSRPSVREGAHVTLTAIWLLPLVGGALVAFLPPRLAKWFGALVALVAMAIAAFVAFSFAAGYHGYQFTERLAWIPQLSIFYRLGVDGISLWLVVLNAFLTVIAILATPVTARTGGFVGLMLAMSAGLAGVFMATDLVLFYVFWEAMLIPAYFLLWIYGEGPRPGWAALKFVLYTLAGSLLMLVGVIGEYIVTGRQTFDLSKLPGLAPSPSVQFGLFFLFAIAFAIKTPLFPFHSWLPDAYNAAPIPMLITFAGVMGKAGAYGFLRVAVPLFPQPVDWWDWRWVIPVLAVAAIIWGALMALVQNDMKLLVSYSSISHMGFIVLGIFAFNIQGQQGAVLQMVNHGIIIGALFLIVGWIAAVTGVRDRSAMAGLALRMPVMAGVFAVVTFAALGLPGLNSFVGEFMTLLGAWERAPALAIFGAIGMVLTPVYMLRFFQGAMQGAPAGPVPRSDLYAGQLSVLTPLIVLMFVLGLDPGLLTNLMTSLGQSGLYR
;
A
#
# COMPACT_ATOMS: atom_id res chain seq x y z
N MET A 1 4.06 -19.14 -67.77
CA MET A 1 5.42 -19.71 -67.73
C MET A 1 6.38 -18.57 -67.38
N GLU A 2 6.63 -18.32 -66.10
CA GLU A 2 7.61 -17.32 -65.66
C GLU A 2 8.49 -17.93 -64.56
N ARG A 3 9.80 -17.94 -64.82
CA ARG A 3 10.84 -18.58 -64.02
C ARG A 3 11.14 -17.74 -62.77
N ARG A 4 11.04 -18.36 -61.58
CA ARG A 4 11.63 -17.83 -60.34
C ARG A 4 13.15 -17.68 -60.50
N ARG A 5 13.69 -16.46 -60.27
CA ARG A 5 15.13 -16.26 -60.02
C ARG A 5 15.42 -16.66 -58.57
N ALA A 6 16.35 -17.59 -58.39
CA ALA A 6 16.84 -18.01 -57.07
C ALA A 6 17.75 -16.93 -56.48
N GLU A 7 17.54 -16.58 -55.21
CA GLU A 7 18.50 -15.78 -54.44
C GLU A 7 19.75 -16.63 -54.10
N PRO A 8 20.96 -16.04 -54.07
CA PRO A 8 22.18 -16.80 -53.84
C PRO A 8 22.36 -17.19 -52.37
N HIS A 9 22.70 -18.47 -52.13
CA HIS A 9 23.02 -19.02 -50.81
C HIS A 9 24.27 -18.34 -50.21
N PRO A 10 24.30 -18.03 -48.89
CA PRO A 10 25.33 -17.19 -48.25
C PRO A 10 26.76 -17.79 -48.22
N GLU A 11 26.99 -18.96 -48.78
CA GLU A 11 28.29 -19.66 -48.70
C GLU A 11 29.27 -19.29 -49.82
N ARG A 12 28.87 -18.48 -50.81
CA ARG A 12 29.72 -18.10 -51.96
C ARG A 12 30.48 -16.77 -51.81
N LEU A 13 30.65 -16.24 -50.59
CA LEU A 13 31.43 -15.01 -50.37
C LEU A 13 32.83 -15.30 -49.83
N LEU A 14 33.84 -14.74 -50.52
CA LEU A 14 35.26 -14.83 -50.19
C LEU A 14 35.54 -14.38 -48.74
N PRO A 15 36.48 -15.04 -48.01
CA PRO A 15 36.74 -14.80 -46.59
C PRO A 15 37.04 -13.34 -46.23
N GLN A 16 37.64 -12.59 -47.16
CA GLN A 16 38.05 -11.20 -46.97
C GLN A 16 36.87 -10.19 -46.90
N LEU A 17 35.68 -10.57 -47.36
CA LEU A 17 34.46 -9.75 -47.23
C LEU A 17 33.70 -10.00 -45.92
N ARG A 18 34.01 -11.07 -45.17
CA ARG A 18 33.34 -11.38 -43.89
C ARG A 18 33.74 -10.42 -42.77
N THR A 19 34.94 -9.86 -42.80
CA THR A 19 35.45 -8.95 -41.77
C THR A 19 34.93 -7.53 -41.89
N ARG A 20 34.59 -7.05 -43.10
CA ARG A 20 34.03 -5.70 -43.30
C ARG A 20 32.54 -5.55 -42.99
N LEU A 21 31.78 -6.66 -42.96
CA LEU A 21 30.36 -6.64 -42.56
C LEU A 21 30.14 -6.82 -41.05
N ARG A 22 31.15 -7.27 -40.29
CA ARG A 22 31.10 -7.35 -38.81
C ARG A 22 31.38 -6.02 -38.10
N GLY A 23 31.82 -4.98 -38.82
CA GLY A 23 32.22 -3.68 -38.25
C GLY A 23 31.18 -2.57 -38.31
N ARG A 24 30.01 -2.76 -38.94
CA ARG A 24 28.93 -1.77 -38.90
C ARG A 24 28.03 -2.04 -37.71
N ARG A 25 28.31 -1.29 -36.63
CA ARG A 25 27.37 -0.93 -35.53
C ARG A 25 25.93 -1.31 -35.87
N ARG A 26 25.49 -2.47 -35.36
CA ARG A 26 24.10 -2.64 -34.98
C ARG A 26 23.93 -1.73 -33.76
N VAL A 27 23.56 -0.48 -34.00
CA VAL A 27 22.93 0.33 -32.98
C VAL A 27 21.65 -0.44 -32.64
N ASP A 28 21.67 -1.13 -31.51
CA ASP A 28 20.51 -1.75 -30.90
C ASP A 28 19.48 -0.64 -30.65
N ARG A 29 18.56 -0.45 -31.60
CA ARG A 29 17.45 0.51 -31.54
C ARG A 29 16.26 -0.05 -30.74
N SER A 30 16.45 -1.14 -29.98
CA SER A 30 15.38 -1.80 -29.22
C SER A 30 15.56 -1.79 -27.70
N ARG A 31 16.58 -1.12 -27.16
CA ARG A 31 16.55 -0.76 -25.73
C ARG A 31 15.65 0.46 -25.58
N PRO A 32 14.52 0.38 -24.86
CA PRO A 32 13.85 1.61 -24.44
C PRO A 32 14.92 2.41 -23.69
N SER A 33 15.27 3.58 -24.22
CA SER A 33 16.20 4.47 -23.55
C SER A 33 15.61 4.71 -22.16
N VAL A 34 16.27 4.18 -21.13
CA VAL A 34 16.02 4.64 -19.76
C VAL A 34 16.16 6.14 -19.86
N ARG A 35 15.06 6.87 -19.66
CA ARG A 35 15.15 8.30 -19.42
C ARG A 35 15.90 8.42 -18.08
N GLU A 36 17.22 8.35 -18.12
CA GLU A 36 18.10 8.96 -17.13
C GLU A 36 17.90 10.47 -17.30
N GLY A 37 16.71 10.92 -16.94
CA GLY A 37 16.35 12.30 -16.97
C GLY A 37 16.76 12.90 -15.65
N ALA A 38 17.57 13.95 -15.71
CA ALA A 38 17.79 14.92 -14.64
C ALA A 38 16.48 15.67 -14.29
N HIS A 39 15.39 14.94 -14.10
CA HIS A 39 14.07 15.44 -13.81
C HIS A 39 13.78 15.05 -12.37
N VAL A 40 13.63 16.08 -11.54
CA VAL A 40 13.33 16.05 -10.09
C VAL A 40 11.88 15.57 -9.87
N THR A 41 11.42 14.60 -10.66
CA THR A 41 10.02 14.16 -10.77
C THR A 41 9.59 13.40 -9.53
N LEU A 42 10.36 12.40 -9.12
CA LEU A 42 10.10 11.65 -7.88
C LEU A 42 10.32 12.55 -6.67
N THR A 43 11.34 13.41 -6.73
CA THR A 43 11.53 14.42 -5.68
C THR A 43 10.31 15.33 -5.54
N ALA A 44 9.73 15.78 -6.66
CA ALA A 44 8.54 16.62 -6.65
C ALA A 44 7.33 15.91 -6.02
N ILE A 45 7.17 14.59 -6.19
CA ILE A 45 6.04 13.84 -5.62
C ILE A 45 6.00 13.93 -4.09
N TRP A 46 7.14 13.89 -3.39
CA TRP A 46 7.16 14.01 -1.93
C TRP A 46 7.42 15.44 -1.44
N LEU A 47 8.25 16.22 -2.15
CA LEU A 47 8.62 17.56 -1.71
C LEU A 47 7.45 18.56 -1.88
N LEU A 48 6.64 18.43 -2.93
CA LEU A 48 5.52 19.33 -3.17
C LEU A 48 4.46 19.24 -2.06
N PRO A 49 3.97 18.05 -1.63
CA PRO A 49 3.10 17.94 -0.46
C PRO A 49 3.76 18.47 0.82
N LEU A 50 5.06 18.25 1.03
CA LEU A 50 5.73 18.72 2.24
C LEU A 50 5.76 20.25 2.32
N VAL A 51 6.23 20.92 1.26
CA VAL A 51 6.30 22.38 1.19
C VAL A 51 4.89 22.98 1.15
N GLY A 52 4.00 22.42 0.34
CA GLY A 52 2.61 22.85 0.27
C GLY A 52 1.89 22.70 1.61
N GLY A 53 2.15 21.61 2.34
CA GLY A 53 1.62 21.38 3.69
C GLY A 53 2.09 22.40 4.71
N ALA A 54 3.38 22.77 4.67
CA ALA A 54 3.93 23.83 5.51
C ALA A 54 3.25 25.19 5.23
N LEU A 55 3.00 25.52 3.95
CA LEU A 55 2.28 26.75 3.59
C LEU A 55 0.81 26.68 4.04
N VAL A 56 0.12 25.58 3.75
CA VAL A 56 -1.30 25.36 4.09
C VAL A 56 -1.56 25.49 5.59
N ALA A 57 -0.59 25.10 6.43
CA ALA A 57 -0.71 25.16 7.89
C ALA A 57 -1.05 26.55 8.43
N PHE A 58 -0.65 27.62 7.72
CA PHE A 58 -0.84 29.02 8.12
C PHE A 58 -1.97 29.73 7.35
N LEU A 59 -2.64 29.05 6.42
CA LEU A 59 -3.72 29.64 5.62
C LEU A 59 -5.07 29.62 6.38
N PRO A 60 -5.98 30.57 6.07
CA PRO A 60 -7.32 30.56 6.64
C PRO A 60 -8.09 29.30 6.20
N PRO A 61 -9.05 28.80 7.02
CA PRO A 61 -9.61 27.45 6.87
C PRO A 61 -10.11 27.05 5.47
N ARG A 62 -10.87 27.92 4.80
CA ARG A 62 -11.40 27.65 3.46
C ARG A 62 -10.29 27.59 2.42
N LEU A 63 -9.34 28.53 2.49
CA LEU A 63 -8.20 28.57 1.58
C LEU A 63 -7.27 27.38 1.82
N ALA A 64 -7.01 27.04 3.08
CA ALA A 64 -6.22 25.87 3.47
C ALA A 64 -6.76 24.58 2.85
N LYS A 65 -8.09 24.33 2.93
CA LYS A 65 -8.70 23.14 2.32
C LYS A 65 -8.47 23.08 0.81
N TRP A 66 -8.84 24.14 0.09
CA TRP A 66 -8.81 24.12 -1.37
C TRP A 66 -7.40 24.23 -1.94
N PHE A 67 -6.52 25.01 -1.32
CA PHE A 67 -5.11 25.06 -1.70
C PHE A 67 -4.41 23.73 -1.38
N GLY A 68 -4.69 23.11 -0.23
CA GLY A 68 -4.18 21.77 0.07
C GLY A 68 -4.70 20.70 -0.89
N ALA A 69 -5.97 20.78 -1.30
CA ALA A 69 -6.53 19.89 -2.33
C ALA A 69 -5.84 20.09 -3.69
N LEU A 70 -5.53 21.33 -4.07
CA LEU A 70 -4.76 21.64 -5.27
C LEU A 70 -3.35 21.04 -5.20
N VAL A 71 -2.64 21.20 -4.09
CA VAL A 71 -1.31 20.60 -3.88
C VAL A 71 -1.38 19.08 -4.03
N ALA A 72 -2.34 18.42 -3.39
CA ALA A 72 -2.52 16.97 -3.51
C ALA A 72 -2.89 16.54 -4.93
N LEU A 73 -3.71 17.32 -5.64
CA LEU A 73 -4.10 17.06 -7.02
C LEU A 73 -2.90 17.15 -7.97
N VAL A 74 -2.03 18.15 -7.78
CA VAL A 74 -0.79 18.28 -8.56
C VAL A 74 0.15 17.10 -8.26
N ALA A 75 0.33 16.71 -7.00
CA ALA A 75 1.12 15.52 -6.65
C ALA A 75 0.55 14.24 -7.29
N MET A 76 -0.78 14.09 -7.30
CA MET A 76 -1.47 12.99 -7.97
C MET A 76 -1.28 13.03 -9.49
N ALA A 77 -1.31 14.20 -10.11
CA ALA A 77 -1.05 14.35 -11.54
C ALA A 77 0.39 13.94 -11.90
N ILE A 78 1.38 14.29 -11.05
CA ILE A 78 2.77 13.86 -11.25
C ILE A 78 2.89 12.33 -11.08
N ALA A 79 2.28 11.75 -10.05
CA ALA A 79 2.27 10.29 -9.85
C ALA A 79 1.60 9.55 -11.02
N ALA A 80 0.48 10.10 -11.55
CA ALA A 80 -0.19 9.57 -12.72
C ALA A 80 0.67 9.69 -13.98
N PHE A 81 1.38 10.80 -14.16
CA PHE A 81 2.34 10.98 -15.26
C PHE A 81 3.44 9.92 -15.22
N VAL A 82 3.99 9.62 -14.04
CA VAL A 82 4.96 8.53 -13.85
C VAL A 82 4.35 7.19 -14.24
N ALA A 83 3.11 6.90 -13.84
CA ALA A 83 2.41 5.66 -14.19
C ALA A 83 2.16 5.51 -15.69
N PHE A 84 1.65 6.54 -16.36
CA PHE A 84 1.42 6.51 -17.82
C PHE A 84 2.70 6.46 -18.64
N SER A 85 3.80 6.97 -18.08
CA SER A 85 5.12 6.96 -18.71
C SER A 85 5.95 5.72 -18.33
N PHE A 86 5.40 4.81 -17.52
CA PHE A 86 6.10 3.62 -17.04
C PHE A 86 6.22 2.58 -18.16
N ALA A 87 7.44 2.10 -18.41
CA ALA A 87 7.69 1.10 -19.44
C ALA A 87 7.51 -0.32 -18.88
N ALA A 88 6.43 -1.00 -19.26
CA ALA A 88 6.15 -2.38 -18.83
C ALA A 88 7.29 -3.35 -19.20
N GLY A 89 7.93 -3.18 -20.35
CA GLY A 89 9.00 -4.06 -20.82
C GLY A 89 10.36 -3.85 -20.13
N TYR A 90 10.48 -2.88 -19.22
CA TYR A 90 11.75 -2.61 -18.52
C TYR A 90 11.79 -3.28 -17.15
N HIS A 91 12.97 -3.81 -16.84
CA HIS A 91 13.26 -4.59 -15.65
C HIS A 91 14.22 -3.80 -14.74
N GLY A 92 13.77 -3.47 -13.53
CA GLY A 92 14.51 -2.65 -12.56
C GLY A 92 13.85 -1.30 -12.28
N TYR A 93 14.57 -0.40 -11.59
CA TYR A 93 14.07 0.93 -11.27
C TYR A 93 13.99 1.85 -12.48
N GLN A 94 12.86 2.52 -12.60
CA GLN A 94 12.59 3.60 -13.55
C GLN A 94 12.49 4.93 -12.80
N PHE A 95 12.59 6.04 -13.53
CA PHE A 95 12.56 7.39 -12.97
C PHE A 95 13.58 7.56 -11.82
N THR A 96 14.82 7.11 -12.02
CA THR A 96 15.81 7.11 -10.95
C THR A 96 16.40 8.50 -10.72
N GLU A 97 16.53 8.87 -9.45
CA GLU A 97 17.23 10.10 -9.03
C GLU A 97 18.33 9.72 -8.05
N ARG A 98 19.52 10.30 -8.21
CA ARG A 98 20.67 9.97 -7.37
C ARG A 98 21.51 11.20 -7.06
N LEU A 99 21.67 11.50 -5.78
CA LEU A 99 22.59 12.51 -5.27
C LEU A 99 23.39 11.93 -4.09
N ALA A 100 24.66 12.31 -3.97
CA ALA A 100 25.48 11.90 -2.84
C ALA A 100 25.06 12.69 -1.60
N TRP A 101 24.67 12.00 -0.51
CA TRP A 101 24.18 12.66 0.70
C TRP A 101 25.21 12.62 1.84
N ILE A 102 25.66 11.42 2.23
CA ILE A 102 26.74 11.24 3.21
C ILE A 102 27.75 10.24 2.62
N PRO A 103 28.65 10.69 1.72
CA PRO A 103 29.52 9.80 0.96
C PRO A 103 30.46 8.96 1.83
N GLN A 104 30.87 9.46 3.00
CA GLN A 104 31.76 8.76 3.93
C GLN A 104 31.14 7.49 4.52
N LEU A 105 29.80 7.42 4.51
CA LEU A 105 29.02 6.28 4.96
C LEU A 105 28.35 5.55 3.78
N SER A 106 28.69 5.90 2.54
CA SER A 106 28.04 5.37 1.34
C SER A 106 26.51 5.58 1.30
N ILE A 107 26.01 6.64 1.94
CA ILE A 107 24.58 6.99 1.95
C ILE A 107 24.28 7.93 0.79
N PHE A 108 23.32 7.56 -0.04
CA PHE A 108 22.89 8.35 -1.19
C PHE A 108 21.42 8.73 -1.06
N TYR A 109 21.10 9.96 -1.47
CA TYR A 109 19.74 10.30 -1.82
C TYR A 109 19.40 9.56 -3.12
N ARG A 110 18.69 8.42 -3.01
CA ARG A 110 18.39 7.57 -4.15
C ARG A 110 16.92 7.22 -4.22
N LEU A 111 16.26 7.73 -5.25
CA LEU A 111 14.88 7.42 -5.55
C LEU A 111 14.77 6.56 -6.82
N GLY A 112 13.75 5.72 -6.88
CA GLY A 112 13.41 4.92 -8.05
C GLY A 112 12.08 4.20 -7.85
N VAL A 113 11.36 4.00 -8.95
CA VAL A 113 10.05 3.34 -8.94
C VAL A 113 10.10 2.09 -9.81
N ASP A 114 9.49 1.01 -9.32
CA ASP A 114 9.26 -0.23 -10.06
C ASP A 114 7.76 -0.60 -10.04
N GLY A 115 7.40 -1.75 -10.61
CA GLY A 115 6.02 -2.19 -10.73
C GLY A 115 5.28 -2.42 -9.42
N ILE A 116 6.00 -2.58 -8.29
CA ILE A 116 5.43 -2.68 -6.95
C ILE A 116 5.18 -1.27 -6.40
N SER A 117 6.23 -0.45 -6.43
CA SER A 117 6.25 0.88 -5.81
C SER A 117 5.30 1.85 -6.52
N LEU A 118 5.15 1.71 -7.84
CA LEU A 118 4.35 2.61 -8.68
C LEU A 118 2.92 2.74 -8.15
N TRP A 119 2.27 1.61 -7.91
CA TRP A 119 0.86 1.59 -7.52
C TRP A 119 0.64 2.12 -6.11
N LEU A 120 1.59 1.92 -5.20
CA LEU A 120 1.52 2.47 -3.84
C LEU A 120 1.73 3.99 -3.82
N VAL A 121 2.58 4.52 -4.70
CA VAL A 121 2.76 5.97 -4.88
C VAL A 121 1.48 6.60 -5.46
N VAL A 122 0.89 5.99 -6.48
CA VAL A 122 -0.38 6.46 -7.08
C VAL A 122 -1.52 6.41 -6.06
N LEU A 123 -1.66 5.30 -5.34
CA LEU A 123 -2.66 5.12 -4.29
C LEU A 123 -2.49 6.18 -3.18
N ASN A 124 -1.25 6.45 -2.75
CA ASN A 124 -0.96 7.50 -1.77
C ASN A 124 -1.45 8.88 -2.21
N ALA A 125 -1.08 9.30 -3.43
CA ALA A 125 -1.48 10.60 -3.93
C ALA A 125 -3.01 10.69 -4.10
N PHE A 126 -3.62 9.64 -4.65
CA PHE A 126 -5.07 9.57 -4.85
C PHE A 126 -5.85 9.63 -3.53
N LEU A 127 -5.52 8.79 -2.55
CA LEU A 127 -6.21 8.78 -1.25
C LEU A 127 -5.97 10.06 -0.45
N THR A 128 -4.84 10.74 -0.65
CA THR A 128 -4.59 12.07 -0.07
C THR A 128 -5.57 13.11 -0.61
N VAL A 129 -5.86 13.10 -1.91
CA VAL A 129 -6.88 13.97 -2.51
C VAL A 129 -8.25 13.70 -1.88
N ILE A 130 -8.66 12.43 -1.83
CA ILE A 130 -9.94 12.02 -1.23
C ILE A 130 -10.04 12.49 0.24
N ALA A 131 -8.97 12.28 1.02
CA ALA A 131 -8.92 12.71 2.42
C ALA A 131 -9.08 14.22 2.60
N ILE A 132 -8.38 15.04 1.81
CA ILE A 132 -8.48 16.50 1.94
C ILE A 132 -9.87 16.98 1.50
N LEU A 133 -10.44 16.41 0.43
CA LEU A 133 -11.80 16.75 -0.01
C LEU A 133 -12.86 16.39 1.05
N ALA A 134 -12.68 15.26 1.73
CA ALA A 134 -13.54 14.81 2.83
C ALA A 134 -13.35 15.61 4.13
N THR A 135 -12.31 16.43 4.25
CA THR A 135 -12.02 17.19 5.47
C THR A 135 -13.02 18.35 5.67
N PRO A 136 -13.67 18.47 6.83
CA PRO A 136 -14.56 19.58 7.13
C PRO A 136 -13.78 20.89 7.31
N VAL A 137 -14.41 22.02 6.97
CA VAL A 137 -13.82 23.35 7.18
C VAL A 137 -14.11 23.81 8.61
N THR A 138 -13.07 23.93 9.41
CA THR A 138 -13.09 24.37 10.82
C THR A 138 -11.90 25.29 11.08
N ALA A 139 -11.84 25.93 12.25
CA ALA A 139 -10.71 26.80 12.61
C ALA A 139 -9.34 26.09 12.57
N ARG A 140 -9.30 24.76 12.69
CA ARG A 140 -8.07 23.96 12.71
C ARG A 140 -7.73 23.28 11.37
N THR A 141 -8.47 23.57 10.30
CA THR A 141 -8.27 22.91 8.98
C THR A 141 -6.86 23.11 8.42
N GLY A 142 -6.25 24.29 8.61
CA GLY A 142 -4.88 24.58 8.15
C GLY A 142 -3.87 23.56 8.66
N GLY A 143 -3.73 23.47 9.98
CA GLY A 143 -2.80 22.52 10.61
C GLY A 143 -3.11 21.05 10.29
N PHE A 144 -4.39 20.68 10.23
CA PHE A 144 -4.78 19.30 9.88
C PHE A 144 -4.37 18.92 8.46
N VAL A 145 -4.72 19.75 7.47
CA VAL A 145 -4.38 19.49 6.05
C VAL A 145 -2.86 19.57 5.84
N GLY A 146 -2.17 20.48 6.53
CA GLY A 146 -0.71 20.57 6.50
C GLY A 146 -0.02 19.27 6.95
N LEU A 147 -0.47 18.69 8.07
CA LEU A 147 0.05 17.41 8.56
C LEU A 147 -0.33 16.23 7.66
N MET A 148 -1.54 16.23 7.08
CA MET A 148 -1.95 15.20 6.10
C MET A 148 -1.04 15.18 4.87
N LEU A 149 -0.68 16.36 4.34
CA LEU A 149 0.25 16.49 3.22
C LEU A 149 1.67 16.09 3.61
N ALA A 150 2.13 16.42 4.82
CA ALA A 150 3.43 15.97 5.33
C ALA A 150 3.48 14.44 5.50
N MET A 151 2.39 13.82 5.97
CA MET A 151 2.28 12.35 6.04
C MET A 151 2.32 11.72 4.64
N SER A 152 1.61 12.32 3.67
CA SER A 152 1.63 11.91 2.27
C SER A 152 3.04 11.98 1.67
N ALA A 153 3.80 13.03 1.99
CA ALA A 153 5.19 13.18 1.58
C ALA A 153 6.08 12.05 2.11
N GLY A 154 6.00 11.76 3.42
CA GLY A 154 6.74 10.66 4.03
C GLY A 154 6.40 9.31 3.39
N LEU A 155 5.11 9.03 3.17
CA LEU A 155 4.63 7.80 2.54
C LEU A 155 5.16 7.65 1.10
N ALA A 156 5.09 8.72 0.31
CA ALA A 156 5.66 8.70 -1.04
C ALA A 156 7.17 8.39 -1.00
N GLY A 157 7.90 9.04 -0.09
CA GLY A 157 9.33 8.80 0.07
C GLY A 157 9.67 7.35 0.43
N VAL A 158 8.90 6.70 1.31
CA VAL A 158 9.08 5.28 1.65
C VAL A 158 9.00 4.39 0.41
N PHE A 159 8.00 4.61 -0.45
CA PHE A 159 7.80 3.78 -1.64
C PHE A 159 8.80 4.08 -2.76
N MET A 160 9.40 5.26 -2.78
CA MET A 160 10.36 5.64 -3.82
C MET A 160 11.83 5.42 -3.38
N ALA A 161 12.09 5.23 -2.09
CA ALA A 161 13.45 5.06 -1.58
C ALA A 161 14.07 3.73 -2.06
N THR A 162 15.26 3.83 -2.65
CA THR A 162 16.05 2.67 -3.10
C THR A 162 17.40 2.57 -2.37
N ASP A 163 17.63 3.46 -1.41
CA ASP A 163 18.70 3.40 -0.41
C ASP A 163 18.08 3.04 0.96
N LEU A 164 18.66 2.08 1.66
CA LEU A 164 18.09 1.52 2.89
C LEU A 164 18.05 2.54 4.06
N VAL A 165 19.01 3.48 4.15
CA VAL A 165 18.95 4.56 5.14
C VAL A 165 17.88 5.56 4.76
N LEU A 166 17.78 5.92 3.47
CA LEU A 166 16.75 6.83 3.00
C LEU A 166 15.34 6.26 3.22
N PHE A 167 15.17 4.94 3.02
CA PHE A 167 13.94 4.22 3.34
C PHE A 167 13.59 4.37 4.83
N TYR A 168 14.56 4.17 5.73
CA TYR A 168 14.36 4.39 7.17
C TYR A 168 13.99 5.84 7.50
N VAL A 169 14.66 6.82 6.89
CA VAL A 169 14.38 8.25 7.13
C VAL A 169 12.95 8.60 6.74
N PHE A 170 12.50 8.18 5.56
CA PHE A 170 11.11 8.43 5.15
C PHE A 170 10.09 7.64 5.98
N TRP A 171 10.48 6.45 6.47
CA TRP A 171 9.64 5.66 7.36
C TRP A 171 9.36 6.36 8.69
N GLU A 172 10.36 7.02 9.26
CA GLU A 172 10.18 7.88 10.43
C GLU A 172 9.47 9.19 10.06
N ALA A 173 9.80 9.78 8.90
CA ALA A 173 9.18 11.02 8.45
C ALA A 173 7.66 10.90 8.26
N MET A 174 7.14 9.74 7.83
CA MET A 174 5.69 9.51 7.76
C MET A 174 5.04 9.32 9.13
N LEU A 175 5.77 8.82 10.13
CA LEU A 175 5.27 8.55 11.48
C LEU A 175 4.97 9.83 12.26
N ILE A 176 5.87 10.81 12.16
CA ILE A 176 5.79 12.08 12.91
C ILE A 176 4.45 12.80 12.68
N PRO A 177 4.03 13.12 11.43
CA PRO A 177 2.75 13.79 11.20
C PRO A 177 1.56 12.91 11.55
N ALA A 178 1.63 11.58 11.36
CA ALA A 178 0.57 10.66 11.77
C ALA A 178 0.32 10.70 13.29
N TYR A 179 1.40 10.74 14.08
CA TYR A 179 1.31 10.90 15.54
C TYR A 179 0.65 12.22 15.92
N PHE A 180 1.07 13.35 15.33
CA PHE A 180 0.48 14.65 15.64
C PHE A 180 -0.99 14.76 15.19
N LEU A 181 -1.34 14.16 14.06
CA LEU A 181 -2.74 14.07 13.62
C LEU A 181 -3.60 13.35 14.66
N LEU A 182 -3.14 12.18 15.14
CA LEU A 182 -3.88 11.40 16.14
C LEU A 182 -3.92 12.09 17.51
N TRP A 183 -2.80 12.70 17.93
CA TRP A 183 -2.69 13.36 19.23
C TRP A 183 -3.53 14.64 19.33
N ILE A 184 -3.49 15.49 18.29
CA ILE A 184 -4.13 16.82 18.30
C ILE A 184 -5.60 16.75 17.86
N TYR A 185 -5.91 15.85 16.93
CA TYR A 185 -7.23 15.80 16.28
C TYR A 185 -7.99 14.51 16.57
N GLY A 186 -7.43 13.56 17.31
CA GLY A 186 -8.10 12.31 17.66
C GLY A 186 -9.44 12.51 18.37
N GLU A 187 -10.36 11.57 18.10
CA GLU A 187 -11.73 11.54 18.55
C GLU A 187 -11.94 10.41 19.59
N GLY A 188 -13.06 10.46 20.31
CA GLY A 188 -13.46 9.44 21.27
C GLY A 188 -12.92 9.67 22.69
N PRO A 189 -13.02 8.65 23.58
CA PRO A 189 -12.82 8.85 25.01
C PRO A 189 -11.35 8.98 25.43
N ARG A 190 -10.40 8.39 24.69
CA ARG A 190 -8.96 8.36 25.05
C ARG A 190 -8.00 8.52 23.84
N PRO A 191 -8.16 9.56 23.00
CA PRO A 191 -7.34 9.72 21.79
C PRO A 191 -5.84 9.88 22.09
N GLY A 192 -5.47 10.55 23.19
CA GLY A 192 -4.07 10.69 23.60
C GLY A 192 -3.40 9.35 23.95
N TRP A 193 -4.12 8.44 24.61
CA TRP A 193 -3.61 7.09 24.89
C TRP A 193 -3.48 6.25 23.62
N ALA A 194 -4.44 6.36 22.70
CA ALA A 194 -4.35 5.69 21.40
C ALA A 194 -3.14 6.20 20.59
N ALA A 195 -2.90 7.50 20.57
CA ALA A 195 -1.72 8.12 19.96
C ALA A 195 -0.41 7.66 20.60
N LEU A 196 -0.34 7.62 21.95
CA LEU A 196 0.82 7.14 22.67
C LEU A 196 1.09 5.65 22.40
N LYS A 197 0.06 4.81 22.44
CA LYS A 197 0.19 3.38 22.13
C LYS A 197 0.67 3.18 20.70
N PHE A 198 0.08 3.87 19.73
CA PHE A 198 0.49 3.83 18.32
C PHE A 198 1.97 4.18 18.13
N VAL A 199 2.41 5.32 18.68
CA VAL A 199 3.81 5.76 18.48
C VAL A 199 4.78 4.84 19.19
N LEU A 200 4.50 4.39 20.43
CA LEU A 200 5.40 3.49 21.14
C LEU A 200 5.53 2.13 20.45
N TYR A 201 4.41 1.55 19.99
CA TYR A 201 4.44 0.27 19.27
C TYR A 201 5.26 0.38 17.99
N THR A 202 5.00 1.41 17.19
CA THR A 202 5.61 1.55 15.87
C THR A 202 7.05 2.04 15.93
N LEU A 203 7.40 2.89 16.90
CA LEU A 203 8.77 3.34 17.15
C LEU A 203 9.63 2.21 17.71
N ALA A 204 9.10 1.35 18.58
CA ALA A 204 9.84 0.17 19.04
C ALA A 204 10.23 -0.73 17.86
N GLY A 205 9.30 -0.99 16.95
CA GLY A 205 9.58 -1.70 15.71
C GLY A 205 10.61 -1.00 14.84
N SER A 206 10.50 0.32 14.65
CA SER A 206 11.44 1.02 13.80
C SER A 206 12.85 1.16 14.39
N LEU A 207 12.99 1.25 15.71
CA LEU A 207 14.31 1.19 16.35
C LEU A 207 14.99 -0.17 16.11
N LEU A 208 14.24 -1.29 16.11
CA LEU A 208 14.78 -2.58 15.70
C LEU A 208 15.20 -2.58 14.24
N MET A 209 14.40 -1.98 13.36
CA MET A 209 14.77 -1.79 11.96
C MET A 209 16.06 -0.99 11.82
N LEU A 210 16.26 0.09 12.59
CA LEU A 210 17.49 0.88 12.59
C LEU A 210 18.72 0.03 12.95
N VAL A 211 18.59 -0.81 13.97
CA VAL A 211 19.64 -1.78 14.33
C VAL A 211 19.91 -2.73 13.16
N GLY A 212 18.88 -3.18 12.44
CA GLY A 212 19.00 -3.97 11.22
C GLY A 212 19.73 -3.23 10.09
N VAL A 213 19.41 -1.96 9.85
CA VAL A 213 20.05 -1.10 8.84
C VAL A 213 21.54 -0.94 9.14
N ILE A 214 21.89 -0.64 10.39
CA ILE A 214 23.28 -0.49 10.82
C ILE A 214 24.01 -1.84 10.76
N GLY A 215 23.36 -2.92 11.21
CA GLY A 215 23.88 -4.27 11.17
C GLY A 215 24.25 -4.69 9.76
N GLU A 216 23.31 -4.54 8.80
CA GLU A 216 23.51 -4.84 7.38
C GLU A 216 24.73 -4.09 6.82
N TYR A 217 24.87 -2.81 7.11
CA TYR A 217 26.03 -2.02 6.66
C TYR A 217 27.36 -2.54 7.21
N ILE A 218 27.41 -2.93 8.49
CA ILE A 218 28.64 -3.42 9.11
C ILE A 218 29.03 -4.78 8.53
N VAL A 219 28.07 -5.71 8.41
CA VAL A 219 28.35 -7.09 7.99
C VAL A 219 28.64 -7.22 6.51
N THR A 220 28.12 -6.31 5.68
CA THR A 220 28.44 -6.21 4.24
C THR A 220 29.75 -5.45 3.98
N GLY A 221 30.53 -5.15 5.02
CA GLY A 221 31.86 -4.52 4.89
C GLY A 221 31.81 -3.02 4.62
N ARG A 222 30.75 -2.33 5.07
CA ARG A 222 30.57 -0.87 4.97
C ARG A 222 30.58 -0.34 3.54
N GLN A 223 30.02 -1.13 2.61
CA GLN A 223 30.13 -0.84 1.19
C GLN A 223 29.01 0.05 0.65
N THR A 224 27.75 -0.24 1.00
CA THR A 224 26.61 0.42 0.38
C THR A 224 25.31 0.23 1.16
N PHE A 225 24.34 1.12 0.92
CA PHE A 225 22.94 0.96 1.30
C PHE A 225 22.00 0.77 0.10
N ASP A 226 22.55 0.59 -1.10
CA ASP A 226 21.78 0.41 -2.34
C ASP A 226 21.06 -0.95 -2.33
N LEU A 227 19.73 -0.91 -2.25
CA LEU A 227 18.88 -2.10 -2.18
C LEU A 227 19.03 -3.03 -3.40
N SER A 228 19.51 -2.52 -4.54
CA SER A 228 19.79 -3.35 -5.72
C SER A 228 21.10 -4.14 -5.63
N LYS A 229 22.02 -3.74 -4.74
CA LYS A 229 23.35 -4.33 -4.60
C LYS A 229 23.48 -5.23 -3.37
N LEU A 230 22.79 -4.88 -2.29
CA LEU A 230 22.85 -5.62 -1.02
C LEU A 230 22.59 -7.13 -1.15
N PRO A 231 21.63 -7.63 -1.97
CA PRO A 231 21.45 -9.07 -2.16
C PRO A 231 22.70 -9.81 -2.69
N GLY A 232 23.59 -9.11 -3.40
CA GLY A 232 24.87 -9.66 -3.88
C GLY A 232 25.99 -9.68 -2.83
N LEU A 233 25.78 -9.06 -1.67
CA LEU A 233 26.74 -8.96 -0.55
C LEU A 233 26.27 -9.77 0.67
N ALA A 234 25.40 -10.75 0.47
CA ALA A 234 24.69 -11.45 1.53
C ALA A 234 25.66 -12.05 2.58
N PRO A 235 25.47 -11.76 3.88
CA PRO A 235 26.33 -12.25 4.95
C PRO A 235 26.11 -13.76 5.19
N SER A 236 26.79 -14.35 6.18
CA SER A 236 26.58 -15.75 6.54
C SER A 236 25.10 -16.03 6.91
N PRO A 237 24.58 -17.26 6.69
CA PRO A 237 23.17 -17.58 6.97
C PRO A 237 22.72 -17.23 8.41
N SER A 238 23.57 -17.44 9.40
CA SER A 238 23.27 -17.10 10.81
C SER A 238 23.07 -15.61 11.05
N VAL A 239 23.84 -14.77 10.35
CA VAL A 239 23.70 -13.31 10.42
C VAL A 239 22.45 -12.85 9.66
N GLN A 240 22.19 -13.42 8.48
CA GLN A 240 20.95 -13.14 7.73
C GLN A 240 19.71 -13.46 8.56
N PHE A 241 19.73 -14.55 9.31
CA PHE A 241 18.63 -14.90 10.23
C PHE A 241 18.38 -13.82 11.27
N GLY A 242 19.43 -13.36 11.97
CA GLY A 242 19.30 -12.30 12.96
C GLY A 242 18.76 -10.99 12.36
N LEU A 243 19.30 -10.60 11.20
CA LEU A 243 18.88 -9.39 10.50
C LEU A 243 17.45 -9.49 9.99
N PHE A 244 17.04 -10.66 9.48
CA PHE A 244 15.67 -10.91 9.06
C PHE A 244 14.68 -10.60 10.20
N PHE A 245 14.91 -11.05 11.43
CA PHE A 245 13.99 -10.77 12.53
C PHE A 245 13.92 -9.29 12.93
N LEU A 246 15.05 -8.57 12.86
CA LEU A 246 15.08 -7.13 13.13
C LEU A 246 14.15 -6.37 12.17
N PHE A 247 14.22 -6.69 10.88
CA PHE A 247 13.34 -6.12 9.85
C PHE A 247 11.91 -6.67 9.93
N ALA A 248 11.75 -7.99 10.06
CA ALA A 248 10.47 -8.67 10.03
C ALA A 248 9.57 -8.26 11.21
N ILE A 249 10.12 -8.06 12.41
CA ILE A 249 9.34 -7.56 13.55
C ILE A 249 8.84 -6.13 13.29
N ALA A 250 9.71 -5.25 12.78
CA ALA A 250 9.34 -3.88 12.43
C ALA A 250 8.20 -3.84 11.41
N PHE A 251 8.31 -4.67 10.36
CA PHE A 251 7.31 -4.78 9.31
C PHE A 251 6.04 -5.48 9.79
N ALA A 252 6.12 -6.50 10.64
CA ALA A 252 4.97 -7.18 11.22
C ALA A 252 4.15 -6.24 12.12
N ILE A 253 4.82 -5.41 12.93
CA ILE A 253 4.17 -4.37 13.74
C ILE A 253 3.43 -3.38 12.85
N LYS A 254 4.07 -2.87 11.78
CA LYS A 254 3.46 -1.90 10.86
C LYS A 254 2.34 -2.49 10.00
N THR A 255 2.45 -3.77 9.62
CA THR A 255 1.47 -4.55 8.81
C THR A 255 0.37 -5.19 9.66
N PRO A 256 0.10 -4.64 10.84
CA PRO A 256 -0.52 -5.33 12.00
C PRO A 256 -0.69 -6.87 11.87
N LEU A 257 0.41 -7.62 11.79
CA LEU A 257 0.35 -9.09 11.77
C LEU A 257 0.01 -9.63 13.16
N PHE A 258 -0.64 -10.79 13.27
CA PHE A 258 -0.80 -11.44 14.56
C PHE A 258 0.57 -11.82 15.16
N PRO A 259 0.86 -11.56 16.45
CA PRO A 259 0.05 -10.88 17.48
C PRO A 259 0.35 -9.37 17.64
N PHE A 260 1.10 -8.76 16.72
CA PHE A 260 1.59 -7.38 16.75
C PHE A 260 0.57 -6.31 16.28
N HIS A 261 -0.72 -6.64 16.25
CA HIS A 261 -1.79 -5.79 15.71
C HIS A 261 -2.50 -4.90 16.73
N SER A 262 -2.23 -5.07 18.03
CA SER A 262 -3.06 -4.51 19.11
C SER A 262 -3.17 -2.98 19.13
N TRP A 263 -2.23 -2.27 18.50
CA TRP A 263 -2.25 -0.81 18.39
C TRP A 263 -3.29 -0.30 17.37
N LEU A 264 -3.59 -1.09 16.33
CA LEU A 264 -4.38 -0.62 15.19
C LEU A 264 -5.82 -0.31 15.58
N PRO A 265 -6.58 -1.19 16.26
CA PRO A 265 -7.99 -0.92 16.55
C PRO A 265 -8.16 0.37 17.36
N ASP A 266 -7.29 0.62 18.34
CA ASP A 266 -7.33 1.82 19.16
C ASP A 266 -6.99 3.07 18.35
N ALA A 267 -5.90 3.01 17.56
CA ALA A 267 -5.47 4.12 16.72
C ALA A 267 -6.51 4.47 15.66
N TYR A 268 -7.09 3.46 15.01
CA TYR A 268 -8.11 3.68 13.99
C TYR A 268 -9.41 4.19 14.60
N ASN A 269 -9.83 3.63 15.73
CA ASN A 269 -11.02 4.09 16.42
C ASN A 269 -10.93 5.57 16.80
N ALA A 270 -9.75 6.02 17.25
CA ALA A 270 -9.50 7.41 17.61
C ALA A 270 -9.20 8.34 16.41
N ALA A 271 -8.70 7.85 15.29
CA ALA A 271 -8.32 8.70 14.17
C ALA A 271 -9.52 9.38 13.48
N PRO A 272 -9.48 10.68 13.16
CA PRO A 272 -10.53 11.32 12.36
C PRO A 272 -10.72 10.64 11.01
N ILE A 273 -11.95 10.66 10.50
CA ILE A 273 -12.30 9.95 9.26
C ILE A 273 -11.42 10.36 8.06
N PRO A 274 -11.16 11.67 7.79
CA PRO A 274 -10.28 12.05 6.70
C PRO A 274 -8.85 11.49 6.85
N MET A 275 -8.31 11.48 8.08
CA MET A 275 -6.99 10.91 8.37
C MET A 275 -6.98 9.40 8.10
N LEU A 276 -8.04 8.68 8.49
CA LEU A 276 -8.16 7.25 8.30
C LEU A 276 -8.07 6.79 6.85
N ILE A 277 -8.55 7.61 5.91
CA ILE A 277 -8.49 7.27 4.48
C ILE A 277 -7.05 7.01 4.06
N THR A 278 -6.11 7.87 4.44
CA THR A 278 -4.68 7.67 4.16
C THR A 278 -3.99 6.75 5.16
N PHE A 279 -4.36 6.82 6.45
CA PHE A 279 -3.74 6.04 7.51
C PHE A 279 -4.02 4.53 7.31
N ALA A 280 -5.29 4.16 7.15
CA ALA A 280 -5.66 2.79 6.85
C ALA A 280 -5.46 2.41 5.39
N GLY A 281 -5.68 3.37 4.49
CA GLY A 281 -5.58 3.14 3.04
C GLY A 281 -4.16 2.91 2.55
N VAL A 282 -3.14 3.51 3.18
CA VAL A 282 -1.76 3.46 2.65
C VAL A 282 -0.72 3.17 3.72
N MET A 283 -0.77 3.81 4.89
CA MET A 283 0.32 3.69 5.86
C MET A 283 0.54 2.27 6.38
N GLY A 284 -0.53 1.48 6.56
CA GLY A 284 -0.40 0.05 6.88
C GLY A 284 0.32 -0.76 5.78
N LYS A 285 0.24 -0.32 4.51
CA LYS A 285 0.87 -1.00 3.37
C LYS A 285 2.38 -0.75 3.33
N ALA A 286 2.89 0.29 3.99
CA ALA A 286 4.32 0.51 4.12
C ALA A 286 5.03 -0.68 4.80
N GLY A 287 4.38 -1.34 5.77
CA GLY A 287 4.91 -2.55 6.40
C GLY A 287 5.02 -3.72 5.42
N ALA A 288 3.95 -3.99 4.68
CA ALA A 288 3.93 -5.06 3.70
C ALA A 288 4.89 -4.80 2.54
N TYR A 289 5.01 -3.53 2.13
CA TYR A 289 6.02 -3.09 1.18
C TYR A 289 7.44 -3.33 1.72
N GLY A 290 7.70 -3.06 3.00
CA GLY A 290 8.97 -3.40 3.65
C GLY A 290 9.31 -4.89 3.57
N PHE A 291 8.32 -5.77 3.77
CA PHE A 291 8.52 -7.20 3.55
C PHE A 291 8.94 -7.52 2.11
N LEU A 292 8.19 -7.03 1.12
CA LEU A 292 8.48 -7.27 -0.31
C LEU A 292 9.81 -6.67 -0.77
N ARG A 293 10.16 -5.49 -0.26
CA ARG A 293 11.27 -4.67 -0.76
C ARG A 293 12.58 -4.95 -0.06
N VAL A 294 12.53 -5.24 1.23
CA VAL A 294 13.69 -5.35 2.11
C VAL A 294 13.82 -6.78 2.59
N ALA A 295 12.86 -7.29 3.39
CA ALA A 295 13.06 -8.56 4.08
C ALA A 295 13.21 -9.75 3.10
N VAL A 296 12.31 -9.85 2.13
CA VAL A 296 12.27 -10.98 1.20
C VAL A 296 13.48 -11.03 0.25
N PRO A 297 13.91 -9.92 -0.40
CA PRO A 297 15.07 -9.97 -1.30
C PRO A 297 16.43 -10.04 -0.60
N LEU A 298 16.58 -9.43 0.59
CA LEU A 298 17.86 -9.39 1.31
C LEU A 298 18.13 -10.69 2.09
N PHE A 299 17.07 -11.31 2.61
CA PHE A 299 17.19 -12.50 3.44
C PHE A 299 16.30 -13.62 2.89
N PRO A 300 16.59 -14.18 1.70
CA PRO A 300 15.69 -15.13 1.06
C PRO A 300 15.76 -16.53 1.68
N GLN A 301 16.87 -16.92 2.32
CA GLN A 301 17.11 -18.29 2.80
C GLN A 301 16.92 -18.45 4.32
N PRO A 302 16.39 -19.60 4.79
CA PRO A 302 16.38 -19.97 6.19
C PRO A 302 17.77 -20.42 6.65
N VAL A 303 17.89 -20.70 7.94
CA VAL A 303 19.06 -21.37 8.54
C VAL A 303 18.73 -22.82 8.81
N ASP A 304 19.75 -23.69 8.83
CA ASP A 304 19.60 -25.15 8.90
C ASP A 304 18.69 -25.63 10.05
N TRP A 305 18.71 -24.93 11.19
CA TRP A 305 17.95 -25.29 12.39
C TRP A 305 16.57 -24.62 12.50
N TRP A 306 16.21 -23.69 11.61
CA TRP A 306 14.92 -22.97 11.68
C TRP A 306 14.47 -22.38 10.33
N ASP A 307 13.31 -22.82 9.86
CA ASP A 307 12.67 -22.29 8.65
C ASP A 307 11.64 -21.19 8.96
N TRP A 308 12.08 -19.93 8.91
CA TRP A 308 11.20 -18.77 9.11
C TRP A 308 10.17 -18.60 7.99
N ARG A 309 10.36 -19.27 6.83
CA ARG A 309 9.44 -19.23 5.69
C ARG A 309 8.10 -19.91 5.99
N TRP A 310 7.97 -20.60 7.11
CA TRP A 310 6.68 -21.09 7.64
C TRP A 310 6.08 -20.17 8.70
N VAL A 311 6.93 -19.52 9.51
CA VAL A 311 6.49 -18.69 10.62
C VAL A 311 5.62 -17.53 10.13
N ILE A 312 6.11 -16.74 9.18
CA ILE A 312 5.37 -15.55 8.71
C ILE A 312 4.06 -15.92 8.01
N PRO A 313 3.99 -16.91 7.09
CA PRO A 313 2.72 -17.36 6.53
C PRO A 313 1.72 -17.89 7.56
N VAL A 314 2.18 -18.62 8.58
CA VAL A 314 1.29 -19.11 9.65
C VAL A 314 0.74 -17.94 10.46
N LEU A 315 1.56 -16.95 10.80
CA LEU A 315 1.10 -15.71 11.46
C LEU A 315 0.15 -14.90 10.55
N ALA A 316 0.35 -14.94 9.23
CA ALA A 316 -0.54 -14.31 8.26
C ALA A 316 -1.92 -14.99 8.23
N VAL A 317 -1.97 -16.32 8.20
CA VAL A 317 -3.21 -17.08 8.33
C VAL A 317 -3.89 -16.83 9.68
N ALA A 318 -3.11 -16.77 10.77
CA ALA A 318 -3.63 -16.41 12.08
C ALA A 318 -4.25 -15.00 12.07
N ALA A 319 -3.62 -14.02 11.41
CA ALA A 319 -4.17 -12.67 11.26
C ALA A 319 -5.45 -12.64 10.41
N ILE A 320 -5.52 -13.43 9.32
CA ILE A 320 -6.72 -13.61 8.49
C ILE A 320 -7.91 -14.05 9.37
N ILE A 321 -7.74 -15.16 10.10
CA ILE A 321 -8.81 -15.77 10.90
C ILE A 321 -9.14 -14.90 12.11
N TRP A 322 -8.13 -14.48 12.88
CA TRP A 322 -8.33 -13.69 14.08
C TRP A 322 -9.00 -12.34 13.77
N GLY A 323 -8.53 -11.63 12.74
CA GLY A 323 -9.13 -10.36 12.31
C GLY A 323 -10.60 -10.53 11.92
N ALA A 324 -10.94 -11.58 11.18
CA ALA A 324 -12.30 -11.87 10.76
C ALA A 324 -13.23 -12.21 11.94
N LEU A 325 -12.77 -13.05 12.87
CA LEU A 325 -13.53 -13.39 14.09
C LEU A 325 -13.75 -12.17 14.97
N MET A 326 -12.73 -11.32 15.14
CA MET A 326 -12.86 -10.09 15.91
C MET A 326 -13.79 -9.08 15.25
N ALA A 327 -13.77 -8.96 13.92
CA ALA A 327 -14.71 -8.10 13.19
C ALA A 327 -16.16 -8.56 13.37
N LEU A 328 -16.42 -9.87 13.34
CA LEU A 328 -17.75 -10.46 13.48
C LEU A 328 -18.45 -10.10 14.80
N VAL A 329 -17.69 -9.99 15.89
CA VAL A 329 -18.25 -9.69 17.22
C VAL A 329 -18.37 -8.20 17.51
N GLN A 330 -17.87 -7.32 16.63
CA GLN A 330 -17.99 -5.87 16.85
C GLN A 330 -19.41 -5.37 16.58
N ASN A 331 -19.89 -4.50 17.46
CA ASN A 331 -21.08 -3.68 17.24
C ASN A 331 -20.71 -2.27 16.74
N ASP A 332 -19.55 -1.78 17.14
CA ASP A 332 -19.04 -0.49 16.67
C ASP A 332 -18.58 -0.59 15.21
N MET A 333 -19.21 0.18 14.33
CA MET A 333 -18.95 0.11 12.89
C MET A 333 -17.50 0.44 12.53
N LYS A 334 -16.85 1.37 13.25
CA LYS A 334 -15.48 1.79 12.96
C LYS A 334 -14.47 0.74 13.43
N LEU A 335 -14.72 0.11 14.57
CA LEU A 335 -13.92 -1.03 15.03
C LEU A 335 -14.10 -2.26 14.14
N LEU A 336 -15.31 -2.55 13.67
CA LEU A 336 -15.58 -3.66 12.74
C LEU A 336 -14.69 -3.54 11.49
N VAL A 337 -14.70 -2.36 10.86
CA VAL A 337 -13.88 -2.03 9.69
C VAL A 337 -12.37 -2.06 10.02
N SER A 338 -11.99 -1.74 11.26
CA SER A 338 -10.60 -1.82 11.70
C SER A 338 -10.11 -3.28 11.80
N TYR A 339 -10.92 -4.17 12.36
CA TYR A 339 -10.58 -5.59 12.47
C TYR A 339 -10.64 -6.31 11.13
N SER A 340 -11.55 -5.95 10.22
CA SER A 340 -11.53 -6.49 8.86
C SER A 340 -10.21 -6.13 8.16
N SER A 341 -9.66 -4.93 8.38
CA SER A 341 -8.34 -4.56 7.85
C SER A 341 -7.21 -5.46 8.33
N ILE A 342 -7.25 -5.97 9.57
CA ILE A 342 -6.25 -6.94 10.07
C ILE A 342 -6.34 -8.24 9.26
N SER A 343 -7.56 -8.69 8.97
CA SER A 343 -7.79 -9.88 8.14
C SER A 343 -7.22 -9.72 6.72
N HIS A 344 -7.53 -8.61 6.03
CA HIS A 344 -7.01 -8.34 4.69
C HIS A 344 -5.49 -8.11 4.66
N MET A 345 -4.88 -7.53 5.71
CA MET A 345 -3.41 -7.47 5.83
C MET A 345 -2.79 -8.87 5.90
N GLY A 346 -3.46 -9.81 6.58
CA GLY A 346 -3.04 -11.21 6.61
C GLY A 346 -3.00 -11.85 5.22
N PHE A 347 -4.00 -11.61 4.36
CA PHE A 347 -3.95 -12.04 2.96
C PHE A 347 -2.74 -11.47 2.22
N ILE A 348 -2.50 -10.16 2.35
CA ILE A 348 -1.34 -9.51 1.71
C ILE A 348 -0.03 -10.18 2.14
N VAL A 349 0.19 -10.38 3.44
CA VAL A 349 1.43 -11.02 3.93
C VAL A 349 1.52 -12.49 3.48
N LEU A 350 0.41 -13.23 3.46
CA LEU A 350 0.38 -14.60 2.95
C LEU A 350 0.80 -14.66 1.47
N GLY A 351 0.33 -13.72 0.64
CA GLY A 351 0.68 -13.65 -0.78
C GLY A 351 2.16 -13.28 -1.00
N ILE A 352 2.70 -12.37 -0.18
CA ILE A 352 4.13 -12.01 -0.23
C ILE A 352 5.01 -13.25 0.03
N PHE A 353 4.66 -14.02 1.06
CA PHE A 353 5.40 -15.21 1.49
C PHE A 353 4.87 -16.50 0.86
N ALA A 354 4.07 -16.40 -0.21
CA ALA A 354 3.83 -17.52 -1.12
C ALA A 354 5.08 -17.83 -1.96
N PHE A 355 5.99 -16.87 -2.09
CA PHE A 355 7.26 -17.00 -2.83
C PHE A 355 7.08 -17.39 -4.31
N ASN A 356 5.99 -16.97 -4.93
CA ASN A 356 5.72 -17.13 -6.36
C ASN A 356 5.05 -15.88 -6.96
N ILE A 357 5.01 -15.78 -8.30
CA ILE A 357 4.56 -14.57 -9.02
C ILE A 357 3.09 -14.33 -8.68
N GLN A 358 2.30 -15.40 -8.69
CA GLN A 358 0.86 -15.35 -8.46
C GLN A 358 0.54 -14.75 -7.09
N GLY A 359 1.14 -15.27 -6.03
CA GLY A 359 0.92 -14.80 -4.67
C GLY A 359 1.40 -13.36 -4.46
N GLN A 360 2.56 -13.00 -5.00
CA GLN A 360 3.09 -11.65 -4.81
C GLN A 360 2.33 -10.60 -5.64
N GLN A 361 1.90 -10.94 -6.86
CA GLN A 361 1.01 -10.07 -7.64
C GLN A 361 -0.33 -9.89 -6.93
N GLY A 362 -0.89 -10.99 -6.40
CA GLY A 362 -2.08 -10.97 -5.56
C GLY A 362 -1.92 -10.05 -4.35
N ALA A 363 -0.78 -10.11 -3.66
CA ALA A 363 -0.50 -9.24 -2.51
C ALA A 363 -0.46 -7.76 -2.88
N VAL A 364 0.25 -7.37 -3.94
CA VAL A 364 0.34 -5.97 -4.37
C VAL A 364 -1.03 -5.46 -4.86
N LEU A 365 -1.75 -6.28 -5.62
CA LEU A 365 -3.10 -5.96 -6.06
C LEU A 365 -4.04 -5.77 -4.85
N GLN A 366 -3.93 -6.64 -3.84
CA GLN A 366 -4.70 -6.55 -2.61
C GLN A 366 -4.32 -5.32 -1.76
N MET A 367 -3.05 -4.88 -1.75
CA MET A 367 -2.66 -3.61 -1.10
C MET A 367 -3.43 -2.43 -1.69
N VAL A 368 -3.56 -2.38 -3.03
CA VAL A 368 -4.29 -1.32 -3.74
C VAL A 368 -5.79 -1.43 -3.49
N ASN A 369 -6.35 -2.62 -3.69
CA ASN A 369 -7.79 -2.85 -3.58
C ASN A 369 -8.31 -2.60 -2.18
N HIS A 370 -7.61 -3.11 -1.17
CA HIS A 370 -7.92 -2.84 0.23
C HIS A 370 -7.82 -1.35 0.54
N GLY A 371 -6.83 -0.64 -0.01
CA GLY A 371 -6.71 0.81 0.14
C GLY A 371 -7.94 1.59 -0.34
N ILE A 372 -8.49 1.21 -1.49
CA ILE A 372 -9.70 1.82 -2.07
C ILE A 372 -10.93 1.49 -1.23
N ILE A 373 -11.12 0.22 -0.87
CA ILE A 373 -12.29 -0.27 -0.12
C ILE A 373 -12.32 0.31 1.28
N ILE A 374 -11.20 0.26 2.01
CA ILE A 374 -11.16 0.72 3.40
C ILE A 374 -11.40 2.23 3.50
N GLY A 375 -10.90 3.01 2.52
CA GLY A 375 -11.18 4.43 2.42
C GLY A 375 -12.67 4.72 2.25
N ALA A 376 -13.36 3.98 1.37
CA ALA A 376 -14.80 4.10 1.16
C ALA A 376 -15.61 3.69 2.40
N LEU A 377 -15.24 2.58 3.04
CA LEU A 377 -15.92 2.11 4.26
C LEU A 377 -15.80 3.13 5.41
N PHE A 378 -14.63 3.73 5.63
CA PHE A 378 -14.48 4.75 6.67
C PHE A 378 -15.27 6.02 6.36
N LEU A 379 -15.34 6.45 5.10
CA LEU A 379 -16.20 7.57 4.70
C LEU A 379 -17.68 7.28 5.01
N ILE A 380 -18.17 6.10 4.63
CA ILE A 380 -19.55 5.67 4.89
C ILE A 380 -19.83 5.64 6.40
N VAL A 381 -18.99 4.96 7.18
CA VAL A 381 -19.15 4.89 8.64
C VAL A 381 -19.14 6.28 9.27
N GLY A 382 -18.20 7.13 8.86
CA GLY A 382 -18.07 8.49 9.34
C GLY A 382 -19.30 9.35 9.06
N TRP A 383 -19.83 9.27 7.85
CA TRP A 383 -20.98 10.06 7.44
C TRP A 383 -22.30 9.53 8.01
N ILE A 384 -22.48 8.22 8.16
CA ILE A 384 -23.62 7.66 8.91
C ILE A 384 -23.57 8.19 10.34
N ALA A 385 -22.43 8.05 11.03
CA ALA A 385 -22.30 8.53 12.41
C ALA A 385 -22.53 10.04 12.55
N ALA A 386 -22.13 10.84 11.55
CA ALA A 386 -22.33 12.29 11.55
C ALA A 386 -23.81 12.70 11.45
N VAL A 387 -24.64 11.95 10.70
CA VAL A 387 -26.05 12.29 10.50
C VAL A 387 -27.00 11.60 11.49
N THR A 388 -26.61 10.46 12.06
CA THR A 388 -27.40 9.72 13.07
C THR A 388 -26.97 10.05 14.51
N GLY A 389 -25.73 10.51 14.71
CA GLY A 389 -25.13 10.75 16.02
C GLY A 389 -24.67 9.49 16.75
N VAL A 390 -24.80 8.31 16.13
CA VAL A 390 -24.45 7.01 16.72
C VAL A 390 -23.58 6.19 15.77
N ARG A 391 -22.67 5.41 16.36
CA ARG A 391 -21.74 4.53 15.64
C ARG A 391 -21.98 3.05 15.92
N ASP A 392 -22.77 2.75 16.95
CA ASP A 392 -23.15 1.38 17.30
C ASP A 392 -24.24 0.89 16.33
N ARG A 393 -23.93 -0.17 15.58
CA ARG A 393 -24.86 -0.74 14.60
C ARG A 393 -26.09 -1.37 15.25
N SER A 394 -26.05 -1.76 16.53
CA SER A 394 -27.19 -2.33 17.25
C SER A 394 -28.22 -1.28 17.67
N ALA A 395 -27.84 0.01 17.65
CA ALA A 395 -28.69 1.13 18.01
C ALA A 395 -29.46 1.73 16.80
N MET A 396 -29.30 1.15 15.60
CA MET A 396 -29.95 1.62 14.37
C MET A 396 -30.42 0.44 13.53
N ALA A 397 -31.53 0.60 12.82
CA ALA A 397 -32.01 -0.37 11.82
C ALA A 397 -32.85 0.35 10.76
N GLY A 398 -33.01 -0.27 9.58
CA GLY A 398 -33.88 0.23 8.51
C GLY A 398 -33.44 1.56 7.89
N LEU A 399 -32.14 1.91 7.94
CA LEU A 399 -31.65 3.17 7.38
C LEU A 399 -31.86 3.27 5.86
N ALA A 400 -31.97 2.17 5.12
CA ALA A 400 -32.15 2.20 3.67
C ALA A 400 -33.42 2.93 3.23
N LEU A 401 -34.48 2.90 4.04
CA LEU A 401 -35.72 3.64 3.76
C LEU A 401 -35.59 5.15 3.97
N ARG A 402 -34.61 5.58 4.78
CA ARG A 402 -34.37 7.00 5.12
C ARG A 402 -33.18 7.60 4.39
N MET A 403 -32.23 6.76 3.95
CA MET A 403 -31.00 7.14 3.26
C MET A 403 -30.75 6.19 2.06
N PRO A 404 -31.64 6.15 1.05
CA PRO A 404 -31.54 5.20 -0.07
C PRO A 404 -30.25 5.32 -0.89
N VAL A 405 -29.70 6.54 -1.06
CA VAL A 405 -28.46 6.75 -1.82
C VAL A 405 -27.27 6.20 -1.04
N MET A 406 -27.18 6.50 0.26
CA MET A 406 -26.19 5.88 1.15
C MET A 406 -26.29 4.35 1.11
N ALA A 407 -27.50 3.78 1.18
CA ALA A 407 -27.69 2.34 1.18
C ALA A 407 -27.22 1.69 -0.13
N GLY A 408 -27.53 2.28 -1.29
CA GLY A 408 -27.07 1.78 -2.58
C GLY A 408 -25.54 1.82 -2.71
N VAL A 409 -24.92 2.93 -2.31
CA VAL A 409 -23.46 3.07 -2.32
C VAL A 409 -22.80 2.10 -1.34
N PHE A 410 -23.34 1.99 -0.12
CA PHE A 410 -22.82 1.08 0.88
C PHE A 410 -22.93 -0.38 0.43
N ALA A 411 -24.02 -0.77 -0.22
CA ALA A 411 -24.17 -2.12 -0.77
C ALA A 411 -23.04 -2.45 -1.76
N VAL A 412 -22.73 -1.55 -2.69
CA VAL A 412 -21.63 -1.75 -3.66
C VAL A 412 -20.28 -1.91 -2.95
N VAL A 413 -19.99 -1.04 -1.98
CA VAL A 413 -18.74 -1.11 -1.21
C VAL A 413 -18.67 -2.39 -0.36
N THR A 414 -19.79 -2.82 0.22
CA THR A 414 -19.91 -4.10 0.94
C THR A 414 -19.65 -5.29 0.02
N PHE A 415 -20.19 -5.29 -1.21
CA PHE A 415 -19.94 -6.34 -2.20
C PHE A 415 -18.47 -6.39 -2.63
N ALA A 416 -17.84 -5.22 -2.79
CA ALA A 416 -16.41 -5.16 -3.08
C ALA A 416 -15.60 -5.72 -1.90
N ALA A 417 -15.93 -5.32 -0.67
CA ALA A 417 -15.24 -5.74 0.54
C ALA A 417 -15.35 -7.24 0.84
N LEU A 418 -16.46 -7.89 0.48
CA LEU A 418 -16.63 -9.33 0.66
C LEU A 418 -16.04 -10.19 -0.46
N GLY A 419 -15.39 -9.58 -1.46
CA GLY A 419 -14.75 -10.29 -2.55
C GLY A 419 -15.72 -10.80 -3.62
N LEU A 420 -16.76 -10.04 -3.98
CA LEU A 420 -17.65 -10.43 -5.08
C LEU A 420 -16.88 -10.40 -6.43
N PRO A 421 -16.91 -11.48 -7.23
CA PRO A 421 -16.32 -11.48 -8.57
C PRO A 421 -16.85 -10.33 -9.44
N GLY A 422 -15.96 -9.68 -10.18
CA GLY A 422 -16.25 -8.45 -10.94
C GLY A 422 -15.98 -7.15 -10.16
N LEU A 423 -15.71 -7.24 -8.86
CA LEU A 423 -15.19 -6.14 -8.04
C LEU A 423 -13.75 -6.43 -7.61
N ASN A 424 -13.03 -5.38 -7.27
CA ASN A 424 -11.58 -5.41 -7.16
C ASN A 424 -11.00 -6.38 -6.10
N SER A 425 -11.57 -6.48 -4.88
CA SER A 425 -10.98 -7.32 -3.81
C SER A 425 -10.84 -8.80 -4.18
N PHE A 426 -11.77 -9.34 -4.97
CA PHE A 426 -11.80 -10.77 -5.31
C PHE A 426 -10.49 -11.24 -5.95
N VAL A 427 -9.98 -10.48 -6.93
CA VAL A 427 -8.82 -10.90 -7.72
C VAL A 427 -7.56 -10.98 -6.85
N GLY A 428 -7.34 -9.98 -5.98
CA GLY A 428 -6.17 -9.95 -5.09
C GLY A 428 -6.16 -11.10 -4.08
N GLU A 429 -7.30 -11.37 -3.45
CA GLU A 429 -7.46 -12.48 -2.49
C GLU A 429 -7.36 -13.84 -3.17
N PHE A 430 -7.96 -14.00 -4.35
CA PHE A 430 -7.90 -15.24 -5.11
C PHE A 430 -6.47 -15.56 -5.57
N MET A 431 -5.76 -14.59 -6.15
CA MET A 431 -4.36 -14.76 -6.56
C MET A 431 -3.44 -15.07 -5.37
N THR A 432 -3.69 -14.43 -4.23
CA THR A 432 -2.99 -14.71 -2.97
C THR A 432 -3.17 -16.16 -2.53
N LEU A 433 -4.41 -16.65 -2.51
CA LEU A 433 -4.73 -18.02 -2.10
C LEU A 433 -4.20 -19.05 -3.11
N LEU A 434 -4.24 -18.74 -4.40
CA LEU A 434 -3.65 -19.58 -5.45
C LEU A 434 -2.13 -19.70 -5.27
N GLY A 435 -1.45 -18.57 -5.03
CA GLY A 435 -0.02 -18.59 -4.70
C GLY A 435 0.28 -19.38 -3.43
N ALA A 436 -0.54 -19.23 -2.38
CA ALA A 436 -0.41 -20.02 -1.17
C ALA A 436 -0.65 -21.52 -1.42
N TRP A 437 -1.55 -21.89 -2.32
CA TRP A 437 -1.85 -23.27 -2.68
C TRP A 437 -0.66 -23.93 -3.39
N GLU A 438 -0.06 -23.23 -4.36
CA GLU A 438 1.15 -23.69 -5.06
C GLU A 438 2.32 -23.92 -4.09
N ARG A 439 2.43 -23.09 -3.05
CA ARG A 439 3.45 -23.25 -2.01
C ARG A 439 3.14 -24.38 -1.03
N ALA A 440 1.95 -24.35 -0.43
CA ALA A 440 1.52 -25.26 0.63
C ALA A 440 -0.01 -25.23 0.77
N PRO A 441 -0.74 -26.25 0.29
CA PRO A 441 -2.20 -26.30 0.30
C PRO A 441 -2.84 -26.02 1.67
N ALA A 442 -2.19 -26.45 2.77
CA ALA A 442 -2.67 -26.18 4.12
C ALA A 442 -2.84 -24.67 4.41
N LEU A 443 -1.88 -23.83 3.99
CA LEU A 443 -1.97 -22.38 4.19
C LEU A 443 -3.15 -21.77 3.45
N ALA A 444 -3.40 -22.23 2.23
CA ALA A 444 -4.54 -21.79 1.43
C ALA A 444 -5.88 -22.26 2.02
N ILE A 445 -5.97 -23.50 2.50
CA ILE A 445 -7.18 -24.04 3.14
C ILE A 445 -7.55 -23.23 4.38
N PHE A 446 -6.60 -22.99 5.28
CA PHE A 446 -6.86 -22.19 6.47
C PHE A 446 -7.08 -20.70 6.15
N GLY A 447 -6.38 -20.14 5.16
CA GLY A 447 -6.62 -18.79 4.66
C GLY A 447 -8.03 -18.61 4.08
N ALA A 448 -8.53 -19.61 3.36
CA ALA A 448 -9.89 -19.60 2.78
C ALA A 448 -10.99 -19.53 3.84
N ILE A 449 -10.74 -19.96 5.10
CA ILE A 449 -11.68 -19.75 6.21
C ILE A 449 -11.98 -18.26 6.40
N GLY A 450 -10.97 -17.39 6.34
CA GLY A 450 -11.19 -15.94 6.43
C GLY A 450 -11.95 -15.37 5.24
N MET A 451 -11.75 -15.94 4.05
CA MET A 451 -12.51 -15.57 2.85
C MET A 451 -13.99 -15.92 3.03
N VAL A 452 -14.32 -17.02 3.72
CA VAL A 452 -15.71 -17.39 4.06
C VAL A 452 -16.28 -16.51 5.17
N LEU A 453 -15.48 -16.16 6.19
CA LEU A 453 -15.93 -15.30 7.29
C LEU A 453 -16.20 -13.85 6.83
N THR A 454 -15.54 -13.39 5.77
CA THR A 454 -15.65 -12.03 5.24
C THR A 454 -17.08 -11.65 4.82
N PRO A 455 -17.75 -12.42 3.94
CA PRO A 455 -19.17 -12.23 3.66
C PRO A 455 -20.05 -12.24 4.91
N VAL A 456 -19.76 -13.10 5.89
CA VAL A 456 -20.59 -13.20 7.11
C VAL A 456 -20.58 -11.88 7.89
N TYR A 457 -19.41 -11.32 8.19
CA TYR A 457 -19.37 -10.07 8.95
C TYR A 457 -19.73 -8.84 8.09
N MET A 458 -19.38 -8.80 6.80
CA MET A 458 -19.70 -7.66 5.92
C MET A 458 -21.19 -7.58 5.60
N LEU A 459 -21.85 -8.71 5.34
CA LEU A 459 -23.31 -8.72 5.13
C LEU A 459 -24.04 -8.38 6.42
N ARG A 460 -23.63 -8.92 7.57
CA ARG A 460 -24.22 -8.54 8.87
C ARG A 460 -24.01 -7.07 9.18
N PHE A 461 -22.87 -6.50 8.79
CA PHE A 461 -22.59 -5.08 8.94
C PHE A 461 -23.57 -4.24 8.12
N PHE A 462 -23.75 -4.57 6.83
CA PHE A 462 -24.71 -3.88 5.97
C PHE A 462 -26.16 -4.07 6.45
N GLN A 463 -26.58 -5.32 6.64
CA GLN A 463 -27.95 -5.67 7.03
C GLN A 463 -28.34 -5.07 8.37
N GLY A 464 -27.43 -5.11 9.36
CA GLY A 464 -27.67 -4.60 10.70
C GLY A 464 -27.97 -3.10 10.73
N ALA A 465 -27.31 -2.30 9.87
CA ALA A 465 -27.57 -0.87 9.80
C ALA A 465 -28.70 -0.50 8.82
N MET A 466 -28.75 -1.15 7.66
CA MET A 466 -29.57 -0.71 6.53
C MET A 466 -30.94 -1.38 6.43
N GLN A 467 -31.09 -2.62 6.88
CA GLN A 467 -32.31 -3.42 6.70
C GLN A 467 -33.18 -3.48 7.97
N GLY A 468 -34.39 -4.02 7.83
CA GLY A 468 -35.37 -4.14 8.91
C GLY A 468 -36.32 -2.94 9.03
N ALA A 469 -37.20 -3.00 10.02
CA ALA A 469 -38.09 -1.88 10.34
C ALA A 469 -37.26 -0.70 10.89
N PRO A 470 -37.50 0.55 10.45
CA PRO A 470 -36.74 1.70 10.91
C PRO A 470 -36.78 1.85 12.43
N ALA A 471 -35.62 1.75 13.08
CA ALA A 471 -35.45 1.90 14.52
C ALA A 471 -34.20 2.71 14.84
N GLY A 472 -34.19 3.36 16.02
CA GLY A 472 -33.11 4.23 16.44
C GLY A 472 -33.18 5.65 15.86
N PRO A 473 -32.07 6.40 15.90
CA PRO A 473 -32.05 7.82 15.52
C PRO A 473 -32.48 8.07 14.08
N VAL A 474 -33.22 9.16 13.87
CA VAL A 474 -33.60 9.62 12.52
C VAL A 474 -32.41 10.36 11.93
N PRO A 475 -31.86 9.92 10.78
CA PRO A 475 -30.78 10.64 10.11
C PRO A 475 -31.27 12.02 9.66
N ARG A 476 -30.42 13.03 9.83
CA ARG A 476 -30.75 14.42 9.43
C ARG A 476 -30.82 14.61 7.91
N SER A 477 -30.10 13.80 7.14
CA SER A 477 -30.08 13.84 5.68
C SER A 477 -29.50 12.54 5.11
N ASP A 478 -29.75 12.28 3.83
CA ASP A 478 -28.98 11.31 3.03
C ASP A 478 -27.67 11.95 2.51
N LEU A 479 -26.91 11.19 1.72
CA LEU A 479 -25.75 11.67 0.96
C LEU A 479 -26.13 12.81 0.02
N TYR A 480 -25.39 13.91 0.09
CA TYR A 480 -25.50 14.99 -0.89
C TYR A 480 -24.43 14.86 -1.99
N ALA A 481 -24.61 15.61 -3.07
CA ALA A 481 -23.78 15.51 -4.29
C ALA A 481 -22.27 15.62 -4.04
N GLY A 482 -21.85 16.48 -3.11
CA GLY A 482 -20.43 16.62 -2.74
C GLY A 482 -19.86 15.35 -2.11
N GLN A 483 -20.56 14.72 -1.16
CA GLN A 483 -20.13 13.43 -0.58
C GLN A 483 -20.11 12.32 -1.63
N LEU A 484 -21.13 12.26 -2.48
CA LEU A 484 -21.19 11.28 -3.56
C LEU A 484 -20.00 11.44 -4.51
N SER A 485 -19.65 12.66 -4.90
CA SER A 485 -18.50 12.95 -5.78
C SER A 485 -17.15 12.46 -5.21
N VAL A 486 -17.00 12.41 -3.89
CA VAL A 486 -15.79 11.89 -3.22
C VAL A 486 -15.78 10.35 -3.22
N LEU A 487 -16.93 9.69 -3.11
CA LEU A 487 -17.04 8.22 -3.17
C LEU A 487 -17.00 7.67 -4.61
N THR A 488 -17.54 8.40 -5.59
CA THR A 488 -17.60 7.98 -7.00
C THR A 488 -16.27 7.46 -7.54
N PRO A 489 -15.12 8.16 -7.41
CA PRO A 489 -13.86 7.64 -7.94
C PRO A 489 -13.41 6.34 -7.27
N LEU A 490 -13.68 6.16 -5.97
CA LEU A 490 -13.39 4.89 -5.28
C LEU A 490 -14.24 3.76 -5.84
N ILE A 491 -15.54 3.99 -6.04
CA ILE A 491 -16.48 2.99 -6.59
C ILE A 491 -16.11 2.64 -8.03
N VAL A 492 -15.81 3.64 -8.87
CA VAL A 492 -15.38 3.41 -10.25
C VAL A 492 -14.14 2.53 -10.28
N LEU A 493 -13.14 2.79 -9.42
CA LEU A 493 -11.96 1.95 -9.33
C LEU A 493 -12.28 0.52 -8.86
N MET A 494 -13.26 0.33 -7.98
CA MET A 494 -13.69 -1.03 -7.58
C MET A 494 -14.17 -1.85 -8.78
N PHE A 495 -14.91 -1.24 -9.71
CA PHE A 495 -15.34 -1.90 -10.95
C PHE A 495 -14.22 -2.04 -11.97
N VAL A 496 -13.48 -0.96 -12.25
CA VAL A 496 -12.41 -0.96 -13.26
C VAL A 496 -11.36 -2.03 -12.94
N LEU A 497 -10.90 -2.08 -11.68
CA LEU A 497 -9.90 -3.06 -11.27
C LEU A 497 -10.47 -4.47 -11.06
N GLY A 498 -11.77 -4.59 -10.82
CA GLY A 498 -12.46 -5.88 -10.75
C GLY A 498 -12.69 -6.53 -12.11
N LEU A 499 -12.96 -5.71 -13.14
CA LEU A 499 -13.20 -6.17 -14.51
C LEU A 499 -11.91 -6.34 -15.31
N ASP A 500 -10.91 -5.45 -15.11
CA ASP A 500 -9.61 -5.52 -15.76
C ASP A 500 -8.45 -5.36 -14.75
N PRO A 501 -8.14 -6.41 -13.96
CA PRO A 501 -6.98 -6.41 -13.07
C PRO A 501 -5.65 -6.33 -13.83
N GLY A 502 -5.65 -6.62 -15.14
CA GLY A 502 -4.50 -6.53 -16.03
C GLY A 502 -3.87 -5.14 -16.06
N LEU A 503 -4.66 -4.09 -15.83
CA LEU A 503 -4.18 -2.71 -15.72
C LEU A 503 -3.06 -2.55 -14.70
N LEU A 504 -3.12 -3.28 -13.56
CA LEU A 504 -2.05 -3.26 -12.57
C LEU A 504 -1.03 -4.36 -12.81
N THR A 505 -1.48 -5.60 -12.96
CA THR A 505 -0.59 -6.77 -12.94
C THR A 505 0.40 -6.77 -14.10
N ASN A 506 0.03 -6.23 -15.27
CA ASN A 506 0.92 -6.11 -16.43
C ASN A 506 2.11 -5.18 -16.18
N LEU A 507 2.00 -4.22 -15.26
CA LEU A 507 3.10 -3.32 -14.90
C LEU A 507 3.94 -3.83 -13.72
N MET A 508 3.54 -4.94 -13.06
CA MET A 508 4.25 -5.52 -11.91
C MET A 508 5.49 -6.35 -12.31
N THR A 509 6.32 -5.81 -13.19
CA THR A 509 7.40 -6.55 -13.87
C THR A 509 8.61 -6.86 -12.99
N SER A 510 8.67 -6.32 -11.77
CA SER A 510 9.74 -6.60 -10.80
C SER A 510 9.48 -7.79 -9.87
N LEU A 511 8.23 -8.29 -9.77
CA LEU A 511 7.88 -9.41 -8.87
C LEU A 511 8.46 -10.76 -9.30
N GLY A 512 8.93 -10.89 -10.54
CA GLY A 512 9.64 -12.07 -11.05
C GLY A 512 11.14 -12.12 -10.72
N GLN A 513 11.71 -11.07 -10.12
CA GLN A 513 13.16 -10.87 -10.05
C GLN A 513 13.78 -11.07 -8.67
N SER A 514 12.96 -11.26 -7.63
CA SER A 514 13.42 -11.40 -6.24
C SER A 514 14.22 -12.69 -5.94
N GLY A 515 14.64 -13.44 -6.96
CA GLY A 515 15.49 -14.63 -6.79
C GLY A 515 14.81 -15.82 -6.10
N LEU A 516 13.49 -15.74 -5.87
CA LEU A 516 12.71 -16.77 -5.16
C LEU A 516 12.13 -17.86 -6.08
N TYR A 517 12.33 -17.74 -7.40
CA TYR A 517 11.83 -18.68 -8.42
C TYR A 517 12.76 -19.87 -8.67
N ARG A 518 13.43 -20.40 -7.64
CA ARG A 518 14.21 -21.62 -7.81
C ARG A 518 13.55 -22.79 -7.13
#